data_AF-A6R3U7-F1
#
_entry.id   AF-A6R3U7-F1
#
_cell.length_a   1.000
_cell.length_b   1.000
_cell.length_c   1.000
_cell.angle_alpha   90.00
_cell.angle_beta   90.00
_cell.angle_gamma   90.00
#
_symmetry.space_group_name_H-M   'P 1'
#
loop_
_entity.id
_entity.type
_entity.pdbx_description
1 polymer ?
#
loop_
_entity_poly.entity_id
_entity_poly.type
_entity_poly.pdbx_seq_one_letter_code
_entity_poly.pdbx_strand_id
1 'polypeptide(L)'
;MISPGLQTRINSLSTTHKQTTPLIQRLQNLPVTSGSGDDARLELGAEIHLRLKEMEEQMELLRVELEQLETTRNRKRESGAREAERERVVVVIGKLEEDLKSARIQFRKAQLQAKRNAEAARRKERQLLFAGVEGGEGTEHIRRKGRAGLTHDALVASASEDVTAALRRTHQLMQTELSRSQFAQDTLGLIPPS
;
A
#
# COMPACT_ATOMS: atom_id res chain seq x y z
N MET A 1 -19.28 -12.85 38.98
CA MET A 1 -17.89 -13.19 38.60
C MET A 1 -17.76 -12.86 37.13
N ILE A 2 -16.68 -12.20 36.73
CA ILE A 2 -16.40 -11.90 35.31
C ILE A 2 -16.27 -13.23 34.58
N SER A 3 -16.85 -13.34 33.38
CA SER A 3 -16.72 -14.57 32.60
C SER A 3 -15.26 -14.74 32.15
N PRO A 4 -14.69 -15.96 32.18
CA PRO A 4 -13.33 -16.19 31.68
C PRO A 4 -13.21 -15.85 30.18
N GLY A 5 -14.30 -15.93 29.43
CA GLY A 5 -14.38 -15.48 28.04
C GLY A 5 -14.15 -13.97 27.88
N LEU A 6 -14.80 -13.16 28.71
CA LEU A 6 -14.65 -11.70 28.70
C LEU A 6 -13.21 -11.27 28.97
N GLN A 7 -12.58 -11.87 29.99
CA GLN A 7 -11.19 -11.57 30.32
C GLN A 7 -10.22 -11.98 29.19
N THR A 8 -10.48 -13.13 28.57
CA THR A 8 -9.68 -13.62 27.43
C THR A 8 -9.79 -12.67 26.24
N ARG A 9 -11.00 -12.18 25.94
CA ARG A 9 -11.25 -11.25 24.84
C ARG A 9 -10.60 -9.88 25.08
N ILE A 10 -10.68 -9.34 26.30
CA ILE A 10 -9.97 -8.10 26.70
C ILE A 10 -8.46 -8.24 26.46
N ASN A 11 -7.87 -9.36 26.90
CA ASN A 11 -6.43 -9.61 26.75
C ASN A 11 -6.03 -9.78 25.28
N SER A 12 -6.83 -10.49 24.50
CA SER A 12 -6.64 -10.66 23.06
C SER A 12 -6.66 -9.31 22.35
N LEU A 13 -7.72 -8.52 22.57
CA LEU A 13 -7.88 -7.22 21.96
C LEU A 13 -6.73 -6.26 22.32
N SER A 14 -6.35 -6.22 23.60
CA SER A 14 -5.21 -5.41 24.07
C SER A 14 -3.91 -5.82 23.38
N THR A 15 -3.71 -7.12 23.15
CA THR A 15 -2.53 -7.66 22.46
C THR A 15 -2.54 -7.27 20.98
N THR A 16 -3.66 -7.45 20.28
CA THR A 16 -3.80 -7.05 18.87
C THR A 16 -3.61 -5.55 18.70
N HIS A 17 -4.13 -4.72 19.60
CA HIS A 17 -3.89 -3.28 19.59
C HIS A 17 -2.39 -2.95 19.71
N LYS A 18 -1.69 -3.53 20.70
CA LYS A 18 -0.24 -3.33 20.89
C LYS A 18 0.59 -3.75 19.68
N GLN A 19 0.18 -4.81 18.97
CA GLN A 19 0.83 -5.26 17.74
C GLN A 19 0.53 -4.37 16.54
N THR A 20 -0.65 -3.75 16.49
CA THR A 20 -1.09 -2.92 15.36
C THR A 20 -0.47 -1.52 15.39
N THR A 21 -0.27 -0.93 16.57
CA THR A 21 0.37 0.39 16.74
C THR A 21 1.72 0.54 16.00
N PRO A 22 2.71 -0.37 16.16
CA PRO A 22 4.00 -0.24 15.46
C PRO A 22 3.86 -0.41 13.93
N LEU A 23 2.88 -1.18 13.44
CA LEU A 23 2.61 -1.30 12.01
C LEU A 23 2.11 0.02 11.43
N ILE A 24 1.23 0.73 12.14
CA ILE A 24 0.77 2.07 11.75
C ILE A 24 1.96 3.04 11.67
N GLN A 25 2.85 3.03 12.66
CA GLN A 25 4.05 3.86 12.65
C GLN A 25 5.00 3.50 11.50
N ARG A 26 5.15 2.21 11.21
CA ARG A 26 5.94 1.72 10.06
C ARG A 26 5.36 2.17 8.73
N LEU A 27 4.03 2.14 8.58
CA LEU A 27 3.36 2.63 7.36
C LEU A 27 3.60 4.14 7.18
N GLN A 28 3.51 4.91 8.26
CA GLN A 28 3.73 6.36 8.23
C GLN A 28 5.16 6.72 7.78
N ASN A 29 6.15 5.95 8.24
CA ASN A 29 7.57 6.21 8.04
C ASN A 29 8.19 5.33 6.92
N LEU A 30 7.36 4.66 6.12
CA LEU A 30 7.86 3.73 5.11
C LEU A 30 8.77 4.47 4.11
N PRO A 31 10.05 4.06 3.97
CA PRO A 31 10.95 4.68 3.02
C PRO A 31 10.46 4.42 1.60
N VAL A 32 10.52 5.44 0.77
CA VAL A 32 10.07 5.30 -0.61
C VAL A 32 11.19 4.68 -1.43
N THR A 33 11.11 3.37 -1.64
CA THR A 33 11.98 2.62 -2.55
C THR A 33 11.27 2.42 -3.89
N SER A 34 11.97 2.65 -5.00
CA SER A 34 11.42 2.58 -6.35
C SER A 34 10.86 1.18 -6.66
N GLY A 35 9.67 1.11 -7.26
CA GLY A 35 9.00 -0.13 -7.67
C GLY A 35 8.44 -0.96 -6.51
N SER A 36 9.28 -1.49 -5.63
CA SER A 36 8.90 -2.41 -4.55
C SER A 36 8.21 -1.73 -3.35
N GLY A 37 8.43 -0.43 -3.15
CA GLY A 37 7.88 0.31 -2.01
C GLY A 37 6.38 0.56 -2.11
N ASP A 38 5.81 0.49 -3.31
CA ASP A 38 4.36 0.64 -3.51
C ASP A 38 3.61 -0.60 -3.05
N ASP A 39 4.10 -1.79 -3.42
CA ASP A 39 3.53 -3.08 -2.98
C ASP A 39 3.65 -3.24 -1.47
N ALA A 40 4.83 -3.00 -0.89
CA ALA A 40 5.02 -3.07 0.55
C ALA A 40 4.10 -2.11 1.33
N ARG A 41 3.79 -0.93 0.77
CA ARG A 41 2.82 0.01 1.37
C ARG A 41 1.40 -0.52 1.30
N LEU A 42 1.00 -1.09 0.16
CA LEU A 42 -0.34 -1.63 -0.05
C LEU A 42 -0.59 -2.85 0.84
N GLU A 43 0.37 -3.77 0.91
CA GLU A 43 0.33 -4.95 1.77
C GLU A 43 0.22 -4.57 3.24
N LEU A 44 1.12 -3.69 3.73
CA LEU A 44 1.10 -3.23 5.11
C LEU A 44 -0.22 -2.49 5.43
N GLY A 45 -0.71 -1.68 4.48
CA GLY A 45 -2.00 -1.02 4.59
C GLY A 45 -3.17 -1.99 4.71
N ALA A 46 -3.17 -3.07 3.92
CA ALA A 46 -4.19 -4.11 3.97
C ALA A 46 -4.13 -4.91 5.28
N GLU A 47 -2.93 -5.28 5.73
CA GLU A 47 -2.72 -5.98 7.01
C GLU A 47 -3.26 -5.16 8.19
N ILE A 48 -2.90 -3.88 8.27
CA ILE A 48 -3.40 -3.00 9.34
C ILE A 48 -4.92 -2.86 9.26
N HIS A 49 -5.48 -2.72 8.05
CA HIS A 49 -6.93 -2.62 7.88
C HIS A 49 -7.66 -3.86 8.40
N LEU A 50 -7.15 -5.06 8.08
CA LEU A 50 -7.73 -6.32 8.56
C LEU A 50 -7.64 -6.44 10.08
N ARG A 51 -6.49 -6.12 10.69
CA ARG A 51 -6.33 -6.12 12.16
C ARG A 51 -7.28 -5.14 12.84
N LEU A 52 -7.45 -3.92 12.30
CA LEU A 52 -8.37 -2.93 12.86
C LEU A 52 -9.83 -3.39 12.75
N LYS A 53 -10.21 -4.05 11.65
CA LYS A 53 -11.54 -4.63 11.49
C LYS A 53 -11.79 -5.76 12.50
N GLU A 54 -10.82 -6.66 12.68
CA GLU A 54 -10.90 -7.72 13.69
C GLU A 54 -11.04 -7.14 15.11
N MET A 55 -10.28 -6.09 15.43
CA MET A 55 -10.40 -5.40 16.72
C MET A 55 -11.78 -4.76 16.94
N GLU A 56 -12.40 -4.21 15.89
CA GLU A 56 -13.77 -3.68 15.93
C GLU A 56 -14.79 -4.78 16.21
N GLU A 57 -14.70 -5.91 15.51
CA GLU A 57 -15.56 -7.08 15.74
C GLU A 57 -15.41 -7.61 17.17
N GLN A 58 -14.17 -7.69 17.68
CA GLN A 58 -13.92 -8.08 19.07
C GLN A 58 -14.50 -7.07 20.07
N MET A 59 -14.43 -5.76 19.78
CA MET A 59 -15.02 -4.72 20.61
C MET A 59 -16.55 -4.79 20.64
N GLU A 60 -17.20 -5.08 19.50
CA GLU A 60 -18.65 -5.28 19.46
C GLU A 60 -19.08 -6.45 20.34
N LEU A 61 -18.35 -7.56 20.30
CA LEU A 61 -18.60 -8.70 21.18
C LEU A 61 -18.38 -8.33 22.66
N LEU A 62 -17.33 -7.56 22.98
CA LEU A 62 -17.10 -7.07 24.35
C LEU A 62 -18.25 -6.20 24.86
N ARG A 63 -18.83 -5.35 24.01
CA ARG A 63 -19.98 -4.51 24.38
C ARG A 63 -21.21 -5.36 24.72
N VAL A 64 -21.49 -6.38 23.92
CA VAL A 64 -22.61 -7.31 24.18
C VAL A 64 -22.38 -8.07 25.48
N GLU A 65 -21.17 -8.58 25.71
CA GLU A 65 -20.80 -9.26 26.97
C GLU A 65 -20.91 -8.32 28.18
N LEU A 66 -20.56 -7.04 28.02
CA LEU A 66 -20.69 -6.02 29.06
C LEU A 66 -22.16 -5.70 29.38
N GLU A 67 -23.01 -5.54 28.36
CA GLU A 67 -24.45 -5.30 28.55
C GLU A 67 -25.12 -6.49 29.28
N GLN A 68 -24.75 -7.73 28.94
CA GLN A 68 -25.19 -8.92 29.68
C GLN A 68 -24.72 -8.91 31.14
N LEU A 69 -23.51 -8.41 31.38
CA LEU A 69 -22.94 -8.30 32.72
C LEU A 69 -23.68 -7.26 33.57
N GLU A 70 -24.10 -6.14 32.97
CA GLU A 70 -24.89 -5.07 33.58
C GLU A 70 -26.35 -5.48 33.84
N THR A 71 -27.02 -6.14 32.89
CA THR A 71 -28.38 -6.65 33.08
C THR A 71 -28.47 -7.68 34.21
N THR A 72 -27.41 -8.48 34.40
CA THR A 72 -27.28 -9.41 35.53
C THR A 72 -27.07 -8.69 36.86
N ARG A 73 -26.37 -7.54 36.87
CA ARG A 73 -26.16 -6.70 38.07
C ARG A 73 -27.48 -6.18 38.61
N ASN A 74 -28.35 -5.65 37.74
CA ASN A 74 -29.65 -5.09 38.16
C ASN A 74 -30.58 -6.11 38.84
N ARG A 75 -30.34 -7.41 38.67
CA ARG A 75 -31.14 -8.48 39.27
C ARG A 75 -30.62 -9.00 40.62
N LYS A 76 -29.38 -8.64 41.03
CA LYS A 76 -28.73 -9.24 42.20
C LYS A 76 -27.99 -8.18 43.02
N ARG A 77 -28.32 -8.05 44.31
CA ARG A 77 -27.48 -7.31 45.27
C ARG A 77 -26.12 -8.00 45.35
N GLU A 78 -25.11 -7.45 44.67
CA GLU A 78 -23.76 -7.99 44.64
C GLU A 78 -22.91 -7.49 45.80
N SER A 79 -21.93 -8.31 46.21
CA SER A 79 -20.90 -7.93 47.18
C SER A 79 -19.98 -6.86 46.60
N GLY A 80 -19.59 -5.85 47.39
CA GLY A 80 -18.76 -4.72 46.94
C GLY A 80 -17.42 -5.11 46.30
N ALA A 81 -16.83 -6.24 46.66
CA ALA A 81 -15.62 -6.74 46.00
C ALA A 81 -15.86 -7.14 44.53
N ARG A 82 -17.06 -7.66 44.22
CA ARG A 82 -17.45 -8.00 42.84
C ARG A 82 -17.81 -6.74 42.04
N GLU A 83 -18.31 -5.72 42.72
CA GLU A 83 -18.60 -4.43 42.11
C GLU A 83 -17.33 -3.69 41.68
N ALA A 84 -16.33 -3.60 42.57
CA ALA A 84 -15.04 -2.98 42.25
C ALA A 84 -14.33 -3.66 41.06
N GLU A 85 -14.41 -4.99 40.98
CA GLU A 85 -13.80 -5.75 39.90
C GLU A 85 -14.52 -5.53 38.55
N ARG A 86 -15.84 -5.35 38.56
CA ARG A 86 -16.61 -4.98 37.36
C ARG A 86 -16.30 -3.55 36.90
N GLU A 87 -16.20 -2.62 37.85
CA GLU A 87 -15.85 -1.23 37.55
C GLU A 87 -14.49 -1.14 36.85
N ARG A 88 -13.49 -1.92 37.30
CA ARG A 88 -12.21 -2.04 36.61
C ARG A 88 -12.37 -2.53 35.18
N VAL A 89 -13.19 -3.56 34.94
CA VAL A 89 -13.44 -4.07 33.59
C VAL A 89 -14.08 -3.01 32.69
N VAL A 90 -15.07 -2.27 33.19
CA VAL A 90 -15.72 -1.18 32.44
C VAL A 90 -14.68 -0.12 32.04
N VAL A 91 -13.82 0.29 32.97
CA VAL A 91 -12.75 1.26 32.70
C VAL A 91 -11.77 0.74 31.65
N VAL A 92 -11.37 -0.53 31.74
CA VAL A 92 -10.45 -1.14 30.75
C VAL A 92 -11.09 -1.21 29.37
N ILE A 93 -12.35 -1.61 29.27
CA ILE A 93 -13.08 -1.66 28.00
C ILE A 93 -13.22 -0.26 27.41
N GLY A 94 -13.60 0.74 28.21
CA GLY A 94 -13.72 2.13 27.77
C GLY A 94 -12.39 2.68 27.22
N LYS A 95 -11.27 2.37 27.89
CA LYS A 95 -9.94 2.71 27.38
C LYS A 95 -9.64 2.03 26.05
N LEU A 96 -9.96 0.74 25.90
CA LEU A 96 -9.75 0.00 24.65
C LEU A 96 -10.57 0.59 23.48
N GLU A 97 -11.75 1.14 23.75
CA GLU A 97 -12.53 1.86 22.73
C GLU A 97 -11.83 3.14 22.26
N GLU A 98 -11.30 3.93 23.19
CA GLU A 98 -10.56 5.15 22.86
C GLU A 98 -9.27 4.85 22.11
N ASP A 99 -8.56 3.80 22.53
CA ASP A 99 -7.36 3.29 21.87
C ASP A 99 -7.67 2.85 20.43
N LEU A 100 -8.77 2.12 20.19
CA LEU A 100 -9.22 1.71 18.86
C LEU A 100 -9.57 2.91 17.97
N LYS A 101 -10.33 3.88 18.48
CA LYS A 101 -10.64 5.13 17.75
C LYS A 101 -9.35 5.88 17.38
N SER A 102 -8.43 5.97 18.32
CA SER A 102 -7.12 6.60 18.12
C SER A 102 -6.30 5.88 17.06
N ALA A 103 -6.25 4.55 17.10
CA ALA A 103 -5.56 3.73 16.11
C ALA A 103 -6.13 3.92 14.70
N ARG A 104 -7.47 4.00 14.54
CA ARG A 104 -8.13 4.30 13.26
C ARG A 104 -7.72 5.67 12.70
N ILE A 105 -7.73 6.71 13.54
CA ILE A 105 -7.32 8.06 13.13
C ILE A 105 -5.85 8.08 12.74
N GLN A 106 -4.98 7.45 13.53
CA GLN A 106 -3.55 7.35 13.23
C GLN A 106 -3.29 6.58 11.94
N PHE A 107 -3.99 5.47 11.71
CA PHE A 107 -3.90 4.71 10.47
C PHE A 107 -4.29 5.55 9.25
N ARG A 108 -5.38 6.31 9.33
CA ARG A 108 -5.78 7.21 8.23
C ARG A 108 -4.71 8.27 7.95
N LYS A 109 -4.14 8.87 9.00
CA LYS A 109 -3.02 9.81 8.86
C LYS A 109 -1.80 9.15 8.23
N ALA A 110 -1.44 7.95 8.66
CA ALA A 110 -0.34 7.17 8.12
C ALA A 110 -0.53 6.85 6.63
N GLN A 111 -1.73 6.43 6.21
CA GLN A 111 -2.05 6.21 4.79
C GLN A 111 -1.85 7.46 3.94
N LEU A 112 -2.35 8.61 4.41
CA LEU A 112 -2.21 9.88 3.69
C LEU A 112 -0.74 10.31 3.63
N GLN A 113 0.01 10.17 4.72
CA GLN A 113 1.43 10.50 4.75
C GLN A 113 2.23 9.60 3.82
N ALA A 114 2.01 8.28 3.87
CA ALA A 114 2.68 7.32 3.01
C ALA A 114 2.39 7.57 1.53
N LYS A 115 1.14 7.91 1.19
CA LYS A 115 0.75 8.31 -0.17
C LYS A 115 1.48 9.59 -0.61
N ARG A 116 1.52 10.62 0.22
CA ARG A 116 2.22 11.89 -0.07
C ARG A 116 3.72 11.67 -0.28
N ASN A 117 4.35 10.86 0.57
CA ASN A 117 5.77 10.52 0.45
C ASN A 117 6.03 9.82 -0.89
N ALA A 118 5.21 8.83 -1.24
CA ALA A 118 5.35 8.10 -2.50
C ALA A 118 5.16 8.97 -3.74
N GLU A 119 4.16 9.86 -3.73
CA GLU A 119 3.94 10.82 -4.81
C GLU A 119 5.10 11.82 -4.94
N ALA A 120 5.65 12.30 -3.82
CA ALA A 120 6.79 13.20 -3.81
C ALA A 120 8.04 12.54 -4.39
N ALA A 121 8.31 11.28 -4.03
CA ALA A 121 9.43 10.53 -4.59
C ALA A 121 9.25 10.26 -6.09
N ARG A 122 8.07 9.81 -6.53
CA ARG A 122 7.76 9.63 -7.95
C ARG A 122 7.95 10.92 -8.74
N ARG A 123 7.61 12.07 -8.16
CA ARG A 123 7.84 13.38 -8.81
C ARG A 123 9.32 13.69 -8.94
N LYS A 124 10.12 13.44 -7.90
CA LYS A 124 11.59 13.62 -7.94
C LYS A 124 12.25 12.68 -8.95
N GLU A 125 11.84 11.42 -8.99
CA GLU A 125 12.31 10.43 -9.96
C GLU A 125 11.99 10.88 -11.39
N ARG A 126 10.74 11.30 -11.67
CA ARG A 126 10.39 11.87 -12.97
C ARG A 126 11.25 13.07 -13.32
N GLN A 127 11.46 14.01 -12.39
CA GLN A 127 12.32 15.17 -12.62
C GLN A 127 13.77 14.78 -12.94
N LEU A 128 14.33 13.79 -12.24
CA LEU A 128 15.68 13.28 -12.52
C LEU A 128 15.77 12.59 -13.89
N LEU A 129 14.76 11.80 -14.27
CA LEU A 129 14.69 11.20 -15.60
C LEU A 129 14.64 12.27 -16.69
N PHE A 130 13.79 13.29 -16.54
CA PHE A 130 13.71 14.38 -17.50
C PHE A 130 14.99 15.24 -17.54
N ALA A 131 15.62 15.54 -16.38
CA ALA A 131 16.87 16.27 -16.33
C ALA A 131 18.08 15.46 -16.88
N GLY A 132 18.05 14.13 -16.73
CA GLY A 132 19.06 13.24 -17.31
C GLY A 132 18.97 13.17 -18.83
N VAL A 133 17.77 13.26 -19.40
CA VAL A 133 17.54 13.35 -20.86
C VAL A 133 18.03 14.69 -21.42
N GLU A 134 17.97 15.78 -20.65
CA GLU A 134 18.60 17.06 -21.04
C GLU A 134 20.13 17.08 -20.92
N GLY A 135 20.72 16.12 -20.19
CA GLY A 135 22.16 16.09 -19.85
C GLY A 135 23.00 15.03 -20.56
N GLY A 136 22.41 14.06 -21.25
CA GLY A 136 23.10 12.87 -21.77
C GLY A 136 23.02 12.71 -23.29
N GLU A 137 24.01 13.31 -23.97
CA GLU A 137 24.56 12.94 -25.28
C GLU A 137 23.71 13.20 -26.54
N GLY A 138 24.07 14.30 -27.22
CA GLY A 138 23.78 14.40 -28.65
C GLY A 138 23.72 15.77 -29.30
N THR A 139 24.36 16.83 -28.78
CA THR A 139 24.99 17.90 -29.62
C THR A 139 25.60 19.01 -28.76
N GLU A 140 26.92 18.98 -28.61
CA GLU A 140 27.69 20.21 -28.76
C GLU A 140 27.26 20.83 -30.09
N HIS A 141 26.47 21.91 -30.09
CA HIS A 141 26.36 22.94 -31.16
C HIS A 141 25.15 23.88 -31.02
N ILE A 142 24.27 23.76 -30.02
CA ILE A 142 23.14 24.71 -29.84
C ILE A 142 23.06 25.27 -28.40
N ARG A 143 24.19 25.72 -27.83
CA ARG A 143 24.18 26.47 -26.56
C ARG A 143 24.12 27.99 -26.73
N ARG A 144 23.66 28.50 -27.89
CA ARG A 144 23.53 29.95 -28.14
C ARG A 144 22.36 30.34 -29.06
N LYS A 145 21.12 29.93 -28.76
CA LYS A 145 19.94 30.74 -29.18
C LYS A 145 18.67 30.35 -28.41
N GLY A 146 18.17 31.27 -27.57
CA GLY A 146 16.79 31.39 -27.04
C GLY A 146 16.13 30.14 -26.46
N ARG A 147 15.84 30.03 -25.15
CA ARG A 147 14.82 30.83 -24.46
C ARG A 147 13.73 31.39 -25.40
N ALA A 148 12.96 30.49 -26.01
CA ALA A 148 11.60 30.74 -26.48
C ALA A 148 10.82 29.42 -26.37
N GLY A 149 9.56 29.50 -25.96
CA GLY A 149 8.81 28.40 -25.34
C GLY A 149 8.82 27.09 -26.13
N LEU A 150 8.87 25.99 -25.37
CA LEU A 150 8.51 24.65 -25.85
C LEU A 150 7.03 24.69 -26.25
N THR A 151 6.76 25.00 -27.52
CA THR A 151 5.42 24.98 -28.10
C THR A 151 4.96 23.52 -28.21
N HIS A 152 3.66 23.29 -28.01
CA HIS A 152 3.03 21.97 -28.04
C HIS A 152 3.41 21.14 -29.29
N ASP A 153 3.58 21.81 -30.44
CA ASP A 153 4.03 21.20 -31.70
C ASP A 153 5.39 20.50 -31.60
N ALA A 154 6.36 21.06 -30.89
CA ALA A 154 7.68 20.45 -30.75
C ALA A 154 7.62 19.15 -29.92
N LEU A 155 6.75 19.13 -28.90
CA LEU A 155 6.53 17.94 -28.07
C LEU A 155 5.80 16.84 -28.84
N VAL A 156 4.80 17.20 -29.65
CA VAL A 156 4.05 16.27 -30.51
C VAL A 156 4.94 15.71 -31.62
N ALA A 157 5.82 16.53 -32.21
CA ALA A 157 6.78 16.08 -33.22
C ALA A 157 7.76 15.04 -32.65
N SER A 158 8.31 15.29 -31.46
CA SER A 158 9.21 14.35 -30.78
C SER A 158 8.51 13.05 -30.38
N ALA A 159 7.28 13.12 -29.84
CA ALA A 159 6.50 11.92 -29.52
C ALA A 159 6.16 11.09 -30.77
N SER A 160 5.93 11.75 -31.90
CA SER A 160 5.69 11.09 -33.19
C SER A 160 6.95 10.37 -33.70
N GLU A 161 8.13 10.95 -33.46
CA GLU A 161 9.42 10.36 -33.82
C GLU A 161 9.72 9.09 -33.01
N ASP A 162 9.45 9.11 -31.70
CA ASP A 162 9.61 7.96 -30.80
C ASP A 162 8.66 6.80 -31.16
N VAL A 163 7.39 7.10 -31.44
CA VAL A 163 6.42 6.10 -31.88
C VAL A 163 6.86 5.48 -33.21
N THR A 164 7.37 6.30 -34.14
CA THR A 164 7.88 5.82 -35.44
C THR A 164 9.14 4.96 -35.27
N ALA A 165 10.04 5.32 -34.35
CA ALA A 165 11.23 4.55 -34.03
C ALA A 165 10.87 3.19 -33.39
N ALA A 166 9.91 3.17 -32.46
CA ALA A 166 9.40 1.95 -31.85
C ALA A 166 8.77 1.03 -32.91
N LEU A 167 7.96 1.57 -33.83
CA LEU A 167 7.32 0.80 -34.89
C LEU A 167 8.34 0.23 -35.90
N ARG A 168 9.40 0.98 -36.22
CA ARG A 168 10.51 0.45 -37.05
C ARG A 168 11.25 -0.68 -36.35
N ARG A 169 11.44 -0.58 -35.03
CA ARG A 169 12.10 -1.63 -34.24
C ARG A 169 11.25 -2.91 -34.18
N THR A 170 9.94 -2.79 -33.99
CA THR A 170 9.04 -3.96 -34.03
C THR A 170 8.97 -4.57 -35.41
N HIS A 171 8.98 -3.74 -36.47
CA HIS A 171 9.04 -4.23 -37.84
C HIS A 171 10.32 -5.02 -38.12
N GLN A 172 11.48 -4.51 -37.69
CA GLN A 172 12.75 -5.24 -37.81
C GLN A 172 12.72 -6.58 -37.07
N LEU A 173 12.18 -6.63 -35.85
CA LEU A 173 12.04 -7.88 -35.09
C LEU A 173 11.11 -8.89 -35.80
N MET A 174 9.99 -8.43 -36.34
CA MET A 174 9.10 -9.30 -37.12
C MET A 174 9.75 -9.81 -38.41
N GLN A 175 10.52 -8.98 -39.12
CA GLN A 175 11.29 -9.42 -40.28
C GLN A 175 12.31 -10.51 -39.91
N THR A 176 13.02 -10.35 -38.78
CA THR A 176 13.99 -11.37 -38.34
C THR A 176 13.34 -12.70 -37.99
N GLU A 177 12.14 -12.69 -37.39
CA GLU A 177 11.42 -13.94 -37.08
C GLU A 177 10.87 -14.62 -38.33
N LEU A 178 10.37 -13.87 -39.32
CA LEU A 178 9.94 -14.43 -40.60
C LEU A 178 11.11 -15.07 -41.37
N SER A 179 12.26 -14.40 -41.43
CA SER A 179 13.47 -14.98 -42.04
C SER A 179 13.93 -16.25 -41.32
N ARG A 180 13.84 -16.29 -39.99
CA ARG A 180 14.16 -17.47 -39.19
C ARG A 180 13.19 -18.63 -39.45
N SER A 181 11.90 -18.34 -39.58
CA SER A 181 10.86 -19.34 -39.89
C SER A 181 10.98 -19.89 -41.31
N GLN A 182 11.28 -19.05 -42.31
CA GLN A 182 11.49 -19.48 -43.70
C GLN A 182 12.71 -20.42 -43.79
N PHE A 183 13.80 -20.07 -43.11
CA PHE A 183 15.00 -20.90 -43.03
C PHE A 183 14.74 -22.25 -42.35
N ALA A 184 13.93 -22.27 -41.28
CA ALA A 184 13.53 -23.52 -40.62
C ALA A 184 12.67 -24.42 -41.52
N GLN A 185 11.82 -23.85 -42.38
CA GLN A 185 11.03 -24.61 -43.35
C GLN A 185 11.89 -25.15 -44.51
N ASP A 186 12.83 -24.36 -45.03
CA ASP A 186 13.74 -24.80 -46.11
C ASP A 186 14.71 -25.91 -45.63
N THR A 187 15.15 -25.86 -44.38
CA THR A 187 16.02 -26.90 -43.78
C THR A 187 15.28 -28.20 -43.46
N LEU A 188 13.97 -28.15 -43.16
CA LEU A 188 13.15 -29.34 -42.93
C LEU A 188 12.59 -29.95 -44.24
N GLY A 189 12.51 -29.18 -45.33
CA GLY A 189 12.08 -29.65 -46.66
C GLY A 189 13.15 -30.42 -47.46
N LEU A 190 14.39 -30.48 -46.97
CA LEU A 190 15.56 -31.04 -47.67
C LEU A 190 15.99 -32.43 -47.16
N ILE A 191 15.19 -33.10 -46.33
CA ILE A 191 15.43 -34.50 -45.95
C ILE A 191 14.64 -35.40 -46.92
N PRO A 192 15.29 -36.05 -47.92
CA PRO A 192 14.58 -36.98 -48.78
C PRO A 192 14.12 -38.21 -47.97
N PRO A 193 12.91 -38.73 -48.20
CA PRO A 193 12.49 -39.99 -47.60
C PRO A 193 13.37 -41.12 -48.14
N SER A 194 13.85 -41.96 -47.22
CA SER A 194 14.66 -43.16 -47.47
C SER A 194 13.87 -44.25 -48.18
#